data_AF-A0A2M7DUN7-F1
#
_entry.id   AF-A0A2M7DUN7-F1
#
_cell.length_a   1.000
_cell.length_b   1.000
_cell.length_c   1.000
_cell.angle_alpha   90.00
_cell.angle_beta   90.00
_cell.angle_gamma   90.00
#
_symmetry.space_group_name_H-M   'P 1'
#
loop_
_entity.id
_entity.type
_entity.pdbx_description
1 polymer ?
#
loop_
_entity_poly.entity_id
_entity_poly.type
_entity_poly.pdbx_seq_one_letter_code
_entity_poly.pdbx_strand_id
1 'polypeptide(L)'
;MDKFRRFFRSMIVLTVMVLVAKMCYSATKLTESNFIILQDWSSEGKILFSTSKDNDFLSLATISSDGTNERIISSAFSFHGEYSSNGTKIYSVDVTFEGYKFYKMNSDGSNKNLIFQLSNEYSIRGEAISPDETKFAYIKENILTGDSALWIINTDGTNNTQLTSASPNNYGDIDFSNDSQWIVFQSSYPYYIYKININ
;
A
#
# COMPACT_ATOMS: atom_id res chain seq x y z
N MET A 1 9.00 -77.43 28.09
CA MET A 1 9.12 -76.43 29.17
C MET A 1 10.14 -75.44 28.66
N ASP A 2 9.85 -74.25 28.13
CA ASP A 2 8.74 -73.29 28.22
C ASP A 2 8.56 -72.70 26.80
N LYS A 3 7.41 -72.54 26.15
CA LYS A 3 6.05 -72.08 26.49
C LYS A 3 6.00 -70.65 27.06
N PHE A 4 5.46 -69.74 26.23
CA PHE A 4 4.78 -68.46 26.52
C PHE A 4 5.56 -67.12 26.46
N ARG A 5 5.62 -66.51 25.26
CA ARG A 5 4.84 -65.29 24.85
C ARG A 5 5.31 -64.83 23.44
N ARG A 6 4.57 -65.21 22.38
CA ARG A 6 3.69 -64.39 21.50
C ARG A 6 4.39 -63.29 20.67
N PHE A 7 4.04 -63.00 19.41
CA PHE A 7 3.59 -63.71 18.20
C PHE A 7 3.52 -62.62 17.09
N PHE A 8 4.18 -62.84 15.94
CA PHE A 8 3.84 -62.46 14.55
C PHE A 8 3.27 -61.08 14.16
N ARG A 9 3.90 -60.46 13.14
CA ARG A 9 3.39 -60.29 11.74
C ARG A 9 4.50 -59.62 10.89
N SER A 10 5.23 -60.37 10.05
CA SER A 10 5.01 -60.57 8.60
C SER A 10 4.78 -59.30 7.75
N MET A 11 5.76 -59.05 6.86
CA MET A 11 5.63 -58.72 5.43
C MET A 11 4.96 -57.37 5.05
N ILE A 12 5.75 -56.45 4.45
CA ILE A 12 5.47 -55.71 3.19
C ILE A 12 6.58 -54.65 2.95
N VAL A 13 7.31 -54.88 1.85
CA VAL A 13 7.89 -53.93 0.88
C VAL A 13 7.50 -52.45 1.07
N LEU A 14 8.45 -51.51 1.03
CA LEU A 14 8.52 -50.40 0.03
C LEU A 14 9.58 -49.36 0.46
N THR A 15 10.50 -49.11 -0.46
CA THR A 15 11.32 -47.90 -0.66
C THR A 15 10.93 -46.68 0.19
N VAL A 16 11.83 -46.22 1.05
CA VAL A 16 11.89 -44.78 1.40
C VAL A 16 13.26 -44.27 0.96
N MET A 17 13.39 -44.08 -0.35
CA MET A 17 14.19 -42.94 -0.82
C MET A 17 13.52 -41.73 -0.19
N VAL A 18 14.18 -41.08 0.78
CA VAL A 18 13.82 -39.72 1.14
C VAL A 18 14.25 -38.86 -0.05
N LEU A 19 13.36 -38.81 -1.06
CA LEU A 19 13.41 -37.79 -2.08
C LEU A 19 13.10 -36.48 -1.34
N VAL A 20 14.14 -35.76 -0.91
CA VAL A 20 13.98 -34.33 -0.65
C VAL A 20 13.80 -33.70 -2.02
N ALA A 21 12.60 -33.85 -2.58
CA ALA A 21 12.19 -33.07 -3.72
C ALA A 21 12.32 -31.62 -3.27
N LYS A 22 13.26 -30.89 -3.89
CA LYS A 22 13.14 -29.43 -3.94
C LYS A 22 11.76 -29.17 -4.54
N MET A 23 10.79 -28.84 -3.70
CA MET A 23 9.54 -28.26 -4.17
C MET A 23 9.92 -26.90 -4.75
N CYS A 24 10.26 -26.87 -6.02
CA CYS A 24 10.17 -25.64 -6.78
C CYS A 24 8.68 -25.36 -6.91
N TYR A 25 8.20 -24.43 -6.08
CA TYR A 25 6.87 -23.86 -6.25
C TYR A 25 6.85 -23.12 -7.59
N SER A 26 5.88 -23.43 -8.45
CA SER A 26 5.65 -22.65 -9.67
C SER A 26 4.97 -21.35 -9.30
N ALA A 27 5.48 -20.23 -9.80
CA ALA A 27 4.77 -18.96 -9.68
C ALA A 27 3.47 -19.00 -10.50
N THR A 28 2.38 -18.54 -9.90
CA THR A 28 1.10 -18.35 -10.58
C THR A 28 1.03 -16.92 -11.10
N LYS A 29 0.77 -16.76 -12.39
CA LYS A 29 0.51 -15.44 -12.98
C LYS A 29 -0.90 -14.99 -12.59
N LEU A 30 -1.02 -13.85 -11.92
CA LEU A 30 -2.32 -13.29 -11.53
C LEU A 30 -2.91 -12.33 -12.58
N THR A 31 -2.08 -11.49 -13.22
CA THR A 31 -2.51 -10.55 -14.27
C THR A 31 -1.37 -10.27 -15.27
N GLU A 32 -1.67 -9.52 -16.32
CA GLU A 32 -0.74 -8.94 -17.28
C GLU A 32 -1.17 -7.55 -17.72
N SER A 33 -0.19 -6.70 -17.99
CA SER A 33 -0.32 -5.36 -18.55
C SER A 33 1.04 -4.93 -19.10
N ASN A 34 1.07 -3.90 -19.95
CA ASN A 34 2.32 -3.32 -20.44
C ASN A 34 3.15 -2.69 -19.32
N PHE A 35 2.48 -2.27 -18.25
CA PHE A 35 3.11 -1.68 -17.07
C PHE A 35 2.34 -2.08 -15.81
N ILE A 36 3.06 -2.52 -14.77
CA ILE A 36 2.51 -2.87 -13.47
C ILE A 36 3.46 -2.38 -12.37
N ILE A 37 2.92 -1.66 -11.39
CA ILE A 37 3.61 -1.34 -10.13
C ILE A 37 2.75 -1.84 -8.97
N LEU A 38 3.32 -2.68 -8.11
CA LEU A 38 2.65 -3.08 -6.86
C LEU A 38 2.57 -1.88 -5.93
N GLN A 39 1.39 -1.65 -5.37
CA GLN A 39 1.15 -0.56 -4.44
C GLN A 39 1.04 -1.11 -3.02
N ASP A 40 0.08 -2.01 -2.77
CA ASP A 40 -0.18 -2.55 -1.44
C ASP A 40 -0.95 -3.88 -1.50
N TRP A 41 -1.06 -4.59 -0.37
CA TRP A 41 -1.94 -5.74 -0.19
C TRP A 41 -2.80 -5.60 1.07
N SER A 42 -4.03 -6.08 1.01
CA SER A 42 -4.87 -6.18 2.20
C SER A 42 -4.61 -7.49 2.96
N SER A 43 -4.92 -7.50 4.26
CA SER A 43 -4.88 -8.71 5.10
C SER A 43 -5.86 -9.82 4.63
N GLU A 44 -6.86 -9.47 3.81
CA GLU A 44 -7.78 -10.41 3.17
C GLU A 44 -7.24 -11.03 1.87
N GLY A 45 -6.01 -10.70 1.47
CA GLY A 45 -5.40 -11.20 0.25
C GLY A 45 -5.93 -10.55 -1.02
N LYS A 46 -6.29 -9.25 -0.96
CA LYS A 46 -6.48 -8.41 -2.15
C LYS A 46 -5.17 -7.65 -2.43
N ILE A 47 -4.84 -7.45 -3.69
CA ILE A 47 -3.64 -6.76 -4.14
C ILE A 47 -4.06 -5.51 -4.88
N LEU A 48 -3.50 -4.36 -4.49
CA LEU A 48 -3.64 -3.07 -5.13
C LEU A 48 -2.38 -2.79 -5.96
N PHE A 49 -2.58 -2.39 -7.21
CA PHE A 49 -1.48 -2.13 -8.13
C PHE A 49 -1.85 -1.05 -9.13
N SER A 50 -0.86 -0.32 -9.65
CA SER A 50 -1.02 0.55 -10.80
C SER A 50 -0.82 -0.25 -12.09
N THR A 51 -1.62 0.04 -13.11
CA THR A 51 -1.60 -0.67 -14.39
C THR A 51 -1.97 0.25 -15.56
N SER A 52 -1.52 -0.08 -16.76
CA SER A 52 -1.91 0.57 -18.02
C SER A 52 -2.76 -0.35 -18.94
N LYS A 53 -3.54 -1.27 -18.34
CA LYS A 53 -4.18 -2.37 -19.08
C LYS A 53 -5.33 -1.91 -19.98
N ASP A 54 -6.08 -0.89 -19.54
CA ASP A 54 -7.33 -0.45 -20.17
C ASP A 54 -7.27 1.01 -20.67
N ASN A 55 -6.10 1.64 -20.59
CA ASN A 55 -5.91 3.06 -20.84
C ASN A 55 -4.43 3.41 -21.07
N ASP A 56 -4.19 4.46 -21.86
CA ASP A 56 -2.84 4.99 -22.14
C ASP A 56 -2.17 5.64 -20.93
N PHE A 57 -2.85 5.67 -19.77
CA PHE A 57 -2.37 6.27 -18.52
C PHE A 57 -2.47 5.27 -17.37
N LEU A 58 -1.66 5.47 -16.32
CA LEU A 58 -1.67 4.60 -15.14
C LEU A 58 -2.97 4.74 -14.35
N SER A 59 -3.65 3.61 -14.13
CA SER A 59 -4.81 3.48 -13.29
C SER A 59 -4.54 2.56 -12.11
N LEU A 60 -5.23 2.76 -10.99
CA LEU A 60 -5.24 1.81 -9.88
C LEU A 60 -6.21 0.67 -10.18
N ALA A 61 -5.78 -0.53 -9.83
CA ALA A 61 -6.53 -1.76 -9.98
C ALA A 61 -6.41 -2.63 -8.74
N THR A 62 -7.43 -3.45 -8.49
CA THR A 62 -7.41 -4.48 -7.45
C THR A 62 -7.56 -5.85 -8.06
N ILE A 63 -6.91 -6.85 -7.49
CA ILE A 63 -7.08 -8.27 -7.85
C ILE A 63 -7.04 -9.13 -6.58
N SER A 64 -7.78 -10.22 -6.56
CA SER A 64 -7.72 -11.20 -5.46
C SER A 64 -6.43 -12.02 -5.58
N SER A 65 -5.90 -12.52 -4.47
CA SER A 65 -4.65 -13.31 -4.42
C SER A 65 -4.73 -14.64 -5.18
N ASP A 66 -5.94 -15.12 -5.48
CA ASP A 66 -6.18 -16.28 -6.36
C ASP A 66 -6.25 -15.92 -7.86
N GLY A 67 -6.09 -14.63 -8.20
CA GLY A 67 -6.15 -14.11 -9.58
C GLY A 67 -7.55 -13.73 -10.05
N THR A 68 -8.57 -13.84 -9.20
CA THR A 68 -9.95 -13.50 -9.56
C THR A 68 -10.31 -12.04 -9.22
N ASN A 69 -11.44 -11.56 -9.74
CA ASN A 69 -12.00 -10.24 -9.45
C ASN A 69 -11.04 -9.06 -9.72
N GLU A 70 -10.23 -9.16 -10.78
CA GLU A 70 -9.46 -8.01 -11.27
C GLU A 70 -10.40 -6.89 -11.70
N ARG A 71 -10.13 -5.66 -11.25
CA ARG A 71 -10.90 -4.46 -11.64
C ARG A 71 -10.07 -3.20 -11.56
N ILE A 72 -10.32 -2.28 -12.49
CA ILE A 72 -9.84 -0.89 -12.41
C ILE A 72 -10.74 -0.10 -11.45
N ILE A 73 -10.14 0.65 -10.53
CA ILE A 73 -10.84 1.41 -9.48
C ILE A 73 -10.57 2.92 -9.51
N SER A 74 -9.66 3.41 -10.38
CA SER A 74 -9.46 4.84 -10.63
C SER A 74 -9.94 5.24 -12.02
N SER A 75 -10.44 6.47 -12.15
CA SER A 75 -10.92 7.06 -13.40
C SER A 75 -9.94 8.08 -14.00
N ALA A 76 -8.78 8.28 -13.37
CA ALA A 76 -7.75 9.25 -13.74
C ALA A 76 -6.35 8.65 -13.52
N PHE A 77 -5.31 9.40 -13.94
CA PHE A 77 -3.92 9.05 -13.65
C PHE A 77 -3.74 8.94 -12.14
N SER A 78 -3.52 7.74 -11.65
CA SER A 78 -3.42 7.45 -10.22
C SER A 78 -2.19 6.57 -10.01
N PHE A 79 -1.19 7.14 -9.34
CA PHE A 79 0.13 6.53 -9.21
C PHE A 79 0.39 5.96 -7.82
N HIS A 80 -0.50 6.23 -6.86
CA HIS A 80 -0.38 5.71 -5.50
C HIS A 80 -1.75 5.44 -4.87
N GLY A 81 -1.82 4.33 -4.17
CA GLY A 81 -2.96 4.02 -3.31
C GLY A 81 -2.60 2.94 -2.31
N GLU A 82 -3.31 2.94 -1.19
CA GLU A 82 -3.01 2.10 -0.04
C GLU A 82 -4.32 1.50 0.50
N TYR A 83 -4.30 0.24 0.93
CA TYR A 83 -5.38 -0.32 1.71
C TYR A 83 -5.34 0.24 3.12
N SER A 84 -6.51 0.45 3.68
CA SER A 84 -6.62 0.70 5.11
C SER A 84 -6.22 -0.55 5.89
N SER A 85 -5.76 -0.43 7.14
CA SER A 85 -5.21 -1.57 7.89
C SER A 85 -6.22 -2.71 8.10
N ASN A 86 -7.52 -2.40 8.11
CA ASN A 86 -8.59 -3.41 8.15
C ASN A 86 -8.98 -3.99 6.77
N GLY A 87 -8.38 -3.51 5.68
CA GLY A 87 -8.62 -3.96 4.31
C GLY A 87 -9.96 -3.53 3.71
N THR A 88 -10.74 -2.69 4.40
CA THR A 88 -12.10 -2.32 3.98
C THR A 88 -12.15 -1.06 3.12
N LYS A 89 -11.13 -0.20 3.19
CA LYS A 89 -11.02 1.04 2.41
C LYS A 89 -9.75 1.07 1.58
N ILE A 90 -9.78 1.90 0.54
CA ILE A 90 -8.60 2.30 -0.22
C ILE A 90 -8.50 3.82 -0.14
N TYR A 91 -7.30 4.31 0.13
CA TYR A 91 -6.92 5.71 0.00
C TYR A 91 -6.10 5.86 -1.27
N SER A 92 -6.38 6.88 -2.08
CA SER A 92 -5.66 7.07 -3.34
C SER A 92 -5.40 8.54 -3.64
N VAL A 93 -4.38 8.77 -4.47
CA VAL A 93 -4.05 10.08 -5.00
C VAL A 93 -4.17 10.07 -6.51
N ASP A 94 -5.10 10.87 -7.04
CA ASP A 94 -5.26 11.07 -8.47
C ASP A 94 -4.59 12.39 -8.90
N VAL A 95 -3.85 12.37 -10.01
CA VAL A 95 -3.29 13.56 -10.65
C VAL A 95 -4.26 14.05 -11.71
N THR A 96 -4.54 15.35 -11.65
CA THR A 96 -5.43 16.05 -12.58
C THR A 96 -4.79 17.35 -13.04
N PHE A 97 -5.34 17.98 -14.07
CA PHE A 97 -4.93 19.33 -14.49
C PHE A 97 -5.11 20.39 -13.39
N GLU A 98 -6.00 20.13 -12.43
CA GLU A 98 -6.28 21.02 -11.30
C GLU A 98 -5.38 20.75 -10.07
N GLY A 99 -4.42 19.82 -10.19
CA GLY A 99 -3.54 19.36 -9.11
C GLY A 99 -3.88 17.95 -8.65
N TYR A 100 -3.68 17.68 -7.36
CA TYR A 100 -3.81 16.34 -6.79
C TYR A 100 -5.11 16.21 -6.01
N LYS A 101 -5.84 15.11 -6.21
CA LYS A 101 -7.09 14.81 -5.53
C LYS A 101 -6.94 13.56 -4.69
N PHE A 102 -7.20 13.70 -3.40
CA PHE A 102 -7.10 12.63 -2.43
C PHE A 102 -8.47 12.03 -2.20
N TYR A 103 -8.57 10.71 -2.31
CA TYR A 103 -9.84 10.00 -2.23
C TYR A 103 -9.82 8.93 -1.15
N LYS A 104 -11.00 8.68 -0.60
CA LYS A 104 -11.34 7.48 0.17
C LYS A 104 -12.41 6.71 -0.57
N MET A 105 -12.24 5.41 -0.73
CA MET A 105 -13.23 4.53 -1.33
C MET A 105 -13.30 3.20 -0.59
N ASN A 106 -14.32 2.40 -0.87
CA ASN A 106 -14.38 1.02 -0.42
C ASN A 106 -13.27 0.19 -1.08
N SER A 107 -12.88 -0.93 -0.47
CA SER A 107 -11.87 -1.86 -1.00
C SER A 107 -12.20 -2.46 -2.37
N ASP A 108 -13.43 -2.26 -2.82
CA ASP A 108 -13.95 -2.67 -4.11
C ASP A 108 -13.98 -1.55 -5.17
N GLY A 109 -13.52 -0.35 -4.81
CA GLY A 109 -13.54 0.86 -5.64
C GLY A 109 -14.85 1.66 -5.57
N SER A 110 -15.89 1.13 -4.92
CA SER A 110 -17.18 1.84 -4.79
C SER A 110 -17.11 2.96 -3.75
N ASN A 111 -18.10 3.86 -3.77
CA ASN A 111 -18.22 4.98 -2.82
C ASN A 111 -16.94 5.84 -2.72
N LYS A 112 -16.36 6.18 -3.88
CA LYS A 112 -15.22 7.08 -3.96
C LYS A 112 -15.63 8.51 -3.59
N ASN A 113 -15.08 9.01 -2.48
CA ASN A 113 -15.35 10.34 -1.93
C ASN A 113 -14.05 11.14 -1.86
N LEU A 114 -14.12 12.42 -2.25
CA LEU A 114 -13.00 13.35 -2.14
C LEU A 114 -12.75 13.68 -0.66
N ILE A 115 -11.51 13.51 -0.20
CA ILE A 115 -11.05 13.94 1.14
C ILE A 115 -10.64 15.41 1.05
N PHE A 116 -9.69 15.71 0.17
CA PHE A 116 -9.25 17.07 -0.11
C PHE A 116 -8.58 17.18 -1.48
N GLN A 117 -8.36 18.41 -1.93
CA GLN A 117 -7.66 18.72 -3.16
C GLN A 117 -6.50 19.68 -2.89
N LEU A 118 -5.37 19.39 -3.53
CA LEU A 118 -4.19 20.23 -3.55
C LEU A 118 -4.09 20.90 -4.92
N SER A 119 -3.91 22.22 -4.95
CA SER A 119 -3.78 23.01 -6.19
C SER A 119 -2.55 22.61 -7.01
N ASN A 120 -2.59 22.88 -8.32
CA ASN A 120 -1.54 22.56 -9.28
C ASN A 120 -0.22 23.35 -9.11
N GLU A 121 -0.16 24.30 -8.17
CA GLU A 121 1.08 24.99 -7.79
C GLU A 121 1.94 24.17 -6.82
N TYR A 122 1.39 23.06 -6.31
CA TYR A 122 2.07 22.13 -5.42
C TYR A 122 2.14 20.71 -5.99
N SER A 123 3.10 19.94 -5.49
CA SER A 123 3.23 18.51 -5.73
C SER A 123 3.37 17.73 -4.44
N ILE A 124 3.23 16.41 -4.53
CA ILE A 124 3.38 15.47 -3.41
C ILE A 124 4.66 14.67 -3.61
N ARG A 125 5.37 14.39 -2.51
CA ARG A 125 6.62 13.59 -2.52
C ARG A 125 6.54 12.31 -1.70
N GLY A 126 5.51 12.17 -0.87
CA GLY A 126 5.22 11.00 -0.06
C GLY A 126 3.95 11.22 0.74
N GLU A 127 3.31 10.12 1.10
CA GLU A 127 2.03 10.07 1.79
C GLU A 127 1.91 8.79 2.61
N ALA A 128 1.06 8.81 3.62
CA ALA A 128 0.71 7.62 4.40
C ALA A 128 -0.64 7.82 5.09
N ILE A 129 -1.33 6.72 5.37
CA ILE A 129 -2.51 6.68 6.23
C ILE A 129 -2.15 6.24 7.65
N SER A 130 -2.79 6.80 8.68
CA SER A 130 -2.64 6.27 10.02
C SER A 130 -3.32 4.89 10.15
N PRO A 131 -2.77 3.95 10.93
CA PRO A 131 -3.37 2.64 11.15
C PRO A 131 -4.78 2.67 11.75
N ASP A 132 -5.12 3.72 12.50
CA ASP A 132 -6.47 3.95 13.01
C ASP A 132 -7.44 4.56 11.98
N GLU A 133 -6.96 4.83 10.77
CA GLU A 133 -7.70 5.36 9.62
C GLU A 133 -8.30 6.75 9.86
N THR A 134 -7.82 7.50 10.85
CA THR A 134 -8.33 8.83 11.20
C THR A 134 -7.55 9.97 10.58
N LYS A 135 -6.28 9.74 10.22
CA LYS A 135 -5.36 10.75 9.68
C LYS A 135 -4.73 10.30 8.38
N PHE A 136 -4.43 11.27 7.53
CA PHE A 136 -3.62 11.13 6.34
C PHE A 136 -2.49 12.14 6.41
N ALA A 137 -1.25 11.70 6.23
CA ALA A 137 -0.09 12.57 6.16
C ALA A 137 0.41 12.68 4.72
N TYR A 138 0.98 13.82 4.37
CA TYR A 138 1.57 14.04 3.07
C TYR A 138 2.64 15.12 3.11
N ILE A 139 3.60 15.01 2.19
CA ILE A 139 4.59 16.05 1.95
C ILE A 139 4.07 16.95 0.85
N LYS A 140 3.84 18.23 1.17
CA LYS A 140 3.46 19.25 0.20
C LYS A 140 4.69 20.02 -0.22
N GLU A 141 5.01 20.01 -1.51
CA GLU A 141 6.13 20.75 -2.10
C GLU A 141 5.61 21.84 -3.06
N ASN A 142 6.07 23.08 -2.92
CA ASN A 142 5.80 24.14 -3.89
C ASN A 142 6.66 23.94 -5.14
N ILE A 143 6.04 23.88 -6.32
CA ILE A 143 6.74 23.53 -7.56
C ILE A 143 7.71 24.63 -8.01
N LEU A 144 7.47 25.89 -7.64
CA LEU A 144 8.32 27.02 -8.06
C LEU A 144 9.50 27.24 -7.12
N THR A 145 9.30 27.12 -5.80
CA THR A 145 10.36 27.38 -4.82
C THR A 145 11.11 26.12 -4.41
N GLY A 146 10.50 24.95 -4.57
CA GLY A 146 10.99 23.68 -4.01
C GLY A 146 10.79 23.55 -2.50
N ASP A 147 10.12 24.51 -1.85
CA ASP A 147 9.88 24.42 -0.42
C ASP A 147 8.87 23.31 -0.11
N SER A 148 9.26 22.40 0.79
CA SER A 148 8.42 21.30 1.23
C SER A 148 8.16 21.33 2.73
N ALA A 149 7.00 20.80 3.12
CA ALA A 149 6.59 20.62 4.52
C ALA A 149 5.78 19.34 4.68
N LEU A 150 5.83 18.76 5.87
CA LEU A 150 4.94 17.68 6.28
C LEU A 150 3.61 18.27 6.73
N TRP A 151 2.52 17.70 6.24
CA TRP A 151 1.15 18.07 6.57
C TRP A 151 0.38 16.85 7.04
N ILE A 152 -0.65 17.10 7.85
CA ILE A 152 -1.61 16.09 8.31
C ILE A 152 -3.03 16.61 8.15
N ILE A 153 -3.94 15.73 7.75
CA ILE A 153 -5.37 16.02 7.60
C ILE A 153 -6.18 14.85 8.16
N ASN A 154 -7.39 15.12 8.65
CA ASN A 154 -8.32 14.05 9.00
C ASN A 154 -8.81 13.34 7.72
N THR A 155 -9.15 12.05 7.81
CA THR A 155 -9.67 11.30 6.65
C THR A 155 -11.09 11.68 6.22
N ASP A 156 -11.73 12.59 6.97
CA ASP A 156 -12.98 13.27 6.61
C ASP A 156 -12.75 14.62 5.89
N GLY A 157 -11.48 15.02 5.69
CA GLY A 157 -11.10 16.27 5.03
C GLY A 157 -10.95 17.47 5.96
N THR A 158 -11.20 17.31 7.27
CA THR A 158 -11.08 18.41 8.24
C THR A 158 -9.67 18.53 8.83
N ASN A 159 -9.38 19.65 9.50
CA ASN A 159 -8.14 19.88 10.27
C ASN A 159 -6.83 19.72 9.48
N ASN A 160 -6.80 20.17 8.23
CA ASN A 160 -5.57 20.20 7.42
C ASN A 160 -4.53 21.14 8.05
N THR A 161 -3.47 20.58 8.61
CA THR A 161 -2.51 21.29 9.46
C THR A 161 -1.07 21.00 9.03
N GLN A 162 -0.24 22.03 9.00
CA GLN A 162 1.20 21.91 8.75
C GLN A 162 1.93 21.48 10.02
N LEU A 163 2.78 20.45 9.93
CA LEU A 163 3.53 19.90 11.07
C LEU A 163 4.99 20.35 11.12
N THR A 164 5.61 20.63 9.97
CA THR A 164 7.00 21.11 9.90
C THR A 164 7.10 22.42 9.14
N SER A 165 8.12 23.22 9.44
CA SER A 165 8.41 24.45 8.69
C SER A 165 8.69 24.14 7.23
N ALA A 166 8.19 24.99 6.33
CA ALA A 166 8.50 24.89 4.92
C ALA A 166 9.98 25.21 4.69
N SER A 167 10.68 24.34 3.97
CA SER A 167 12.07 24.57 3.61
C SER A 167 12.44 23.85 2.31
N PRO A 168 13.51 24.26 1.61
CA PRO A 168 13.98 23.57 0.39
C PRO A 168 14.47 22.14 0.65
N ASN A 169 14.55 21.73 1.92
CA ASN A 169 14.89 20.38 2.29
C ASN A 169 13.67 19.49 2.01
N ASN A 170 13.72 18.83 0.86
CA ASN A 170 12.72 17.85 0.47
C ASN A 170 12.59 16.76 1.55
N TYR A 171 11.37 16.31 1.79
CA TYR A 171 11.10 15.08 2.53
C TYR A 171 10.86 13.97 1.50
N GLY A 172 11.30 12.74 1.81
CA GLY A 172 11.13 11.58 0.95
C GLY A 172 9.97 10.73 1.41
N ASP A 173 10.29 9.63 2.10
CA ASP A 173 9.31 8.69 2.61
C ASP A 173 8.77 9.14 3.98
N ILE A 174 7.50 8.82 4.22
CA ILE A 174 6.82 9.02 5.51
C ILE A 174 6.07 7.74 5.89
N ASP A 175 5.93 7.48 7.19
CA ASP A 175 5.10 6.38 7.69
C ASP A 175 4.57 6.71 9.10
N PHE A 176 3.43 6.13 9.46
CA PHE A 176 2.85 6.26 10.79
C PHE A 176 3.35 5.15 11.72
N SER A 177 3.36 5.45 13.01
CA SER A 177 3.49 4.41 14.02
C SER A 177 2.26 3.52 14.08
N ASN A 178 2.45 2.24 14.44
CA ASN A 178 1.35 1.27 14.59
C ASN A 178 0.23 1.73 15.55
N ASP A 179 0.57 2.59 16.52
CA ASP A 179 -0.37 3.17 17.49
C ASP A 179 -0.94 4.53 17.06
N SER A 180 -0.64 4.99 15.84
CA SER A 180 -1.09 6.26 15.24
C SER A 180 -0.68 7.52 16.01
N GLN A 181 0.32 7.46 16.89
CA GLN A 181 0.70 8.59 17.76
C GLN A 181 1.82 9.47 17.19
N TRP A 182 2.59 8.97 16.23
CA TRP A 182 3.70 9.70 15.64
C TRP A 182 3.95 9.29 14.19
N ILE A 183 4.67 10.14 13.47
CA ILE A 183 5.08 9.93 12.08
C ILE A 183 6.61 9.86 12.03
N VAL A 184 7.16 8.92 11.28
CA VAL A 184 8.57 8.89 10.87
C VAL A 184 8.68 9.45 9.45
N PHE A 185 9.73 10.23 9.18
CA PHE A 185 9.96 10.78 7.85
C PHE A 185 11.44 11.02 7.59
N GLN A 186 11.85 10.97 6.33
CA GLN A 186 13.23 11.18 5.90
C GLN A 186 13.44 12.58 5.29
N SER A 187 14.57 13.25 5.57
CA SER A 187 15.03 14.44 4.82
C SER A 187 15.89 14.08 3.61
N SER A 188 15.89 14.90 2.57
CA SER A 188 16.58 14.60 1.30
C SER A 188 18.05 15.00 1.23
N TYR A 189 18.53 15.98 2.02
CA TYR A 189 19.98 16.22 2.19
C TYR A 189 20.27 17.23 3.34
N PRO A 190 21.12 16.89 4.34
CA PRO A 190 21.62 15.55 4.61
C PRO A 190 20.47 14.59 4.90
N TYR A 191 20.68 13.30 4.66
CA TYR A 191 19.67 12.28 4.94
C TYR A 191 19.59 11.97 6.43
N TYR A 192 18.53 12.43 7.06
CA TYR A 192 18.18 12.11 8.44
C TYR A 192 16.81 11.46 8.50
N ILE A 193 16.61 10.61 9.51
CA ILE A 193 15.30 10.08 9.87
C ILE A 193 14.81 10.87 11.08
N TYR A 194 13.65 11.49 10.94
CA TYR A 194 12.98 12.25 11.98
C TYR A 194 11.75 11.52 12.47
N LYS A 195 11.38 11.80 13.72
CA LYS A 195 10.09 11.44 14.30
C LYS A 195 9.39 12.70 14.79
N ILE A 196 8.10 12.81 14.55
CA ILE A 196 7.24 13.86 15.10
C ILE A 196 6.00 13.24 15.76
N ASN A 197 5.67 13.67 16.98
CA ASN A 197 4.42 13.26 17.65
C ASN A 197 3.27 14.12 17.12
N ILE A 198 2.09 13.51 16.99
CA ILE A 198 0.89 14.15 16.41
C ILE A 198 -0.31 14.17 17.37
N ASN A 199 -0.06 13.86 18.64
CA ASN A 199 -0.99 13.93 19.77
C ASN A 199 -0.66 15.09 20.70
#